data_AF-A0A3D1A484-F1
#
_entry.id   AF-A0A3D1A484-F1
#
_cell.length_a   1.000
_cell.length_b   1.000
_cell.length_c   1.000
_cell.angle_alpha   90.00
_cell.angle_beta   90.00
_cell.angle_gamma   90.00
#
_symmetry.space_group_name_H-M   'P 1'
#
loop_
_entity.id
_entity.type
_entity.pdbx_description
1 polymer ?
#
loop_
_entity_poly.entity_id
_entity_poly.type
_entity_poly.pdbx_seq_one_letter_code
_entity_poly.pdbx_strand_id
1 'polypeptide(L)'
;MRPYLKTAVSSVLLLLFVLTGSYFSSSMWKDKEEKAGLAGPLVYSAGMTAAEFAAANNLPEEVASAAYGSRMSAPIYYGELPEDGLRATVERELALHNEAASKNWLKIALKFIMWAAFLLAVFPLLRRGLMKGALRNWFYFAAVLIFGVALGADPSPMGTVKDAIVLYGESGVVFLPRLKALAVFLLLVVLANKFICSWGCQLGVLQDLLFRLGRAGDLKRWRLPFALTNTVRILFFIALVLGAMLGLDIVAPVDPFKIYSPLALGVWGAGFITLLLAASLFLYRPWCHLFCPFGLVGWLAEKISVYKVRVDYAKCVACGACERACPSTVMGAILRRDRAIPDCFACGDCLAACPAGAVSFSAGRRQLPPAGKFEKVKIST
;
A
#
# COMPACT_ATOMS: atom_id res chain seq x y z
N MET A 1 -18.50 8.72 -30.91
CA MET A 1 -17.63 7.70 -30.25
C MET A 1 -18.45 6.96 -29.20
N ARG A 2 -18.66 5.63 -29.34
CA ARG A 2 -19.43 4.81 -28.37
C ARG A 2 -18.86 4.99 -26.94
N PRO A 3 -19.70 4.97 -25.88
CA PRO A 3 -19.25 5.20 -24.50
C PRO A 3 -18.09 4.27 -24.10
N TYR A 4 -18.15 3.00 -24.50
CA TYR A 4 -17.08 2.02 -24.30
C TYR A 4 -15.73 2.42 -24.92
N LEU A 5 -15.75 3.02 -26.13
CA LEU A 5 -14.54 3.44 -26.82
C LEU A 5 -13.90 4.67 -26.14
N LYS A 6 -14.72 5.60 -25.63
CA LYS A 6 -14.23 6.72 -24.78
C LYS A 6 -13.54 6.19 -23.52
N THR A 7 -14.16 5.25 -22.81
CA THR A 7 -13.58 4.65 -21.62
C THR A 7 -12.27 3.92 -21.91
N ALA A 8 -12.22 3.12 -22.99
CA ALA A 8 -11.01 2.41 -23.39
C ALA A 8 -9.87 3.40 -23.70
N VAL A 9 -10.13 4.40 -24.55
CA VAL A 9 -9.15 5.43 -24.92
C VAL A 9 -8.67 6.20 -23.69
N SER A 10 -9.57 6.69 -22.84
CA SER A 10 -9.19 7.43 -21.62
C SER A 10 -8.36 6.57 -20.65
N SER A 11 -8.67 5.28 -20.54
CA SER A 11 -7.92 4.36 -19.67
C SER A 11 -6.53 4.12 -20.23
N VAL A 12 -6.40 3.87 -21.53
CA VAL A 12 -5.10 3.71 -22.20
C VAL A 12 -4.27 4.98 -22.10
N LEU A 13 -4.85 6.15 -22.34
CA LEU A 13 -4.16 7.44 -22.21
C LEU A 13 -3.67 7.69 -20.78
N LEU A 14 -4.49 7.37 -19.76
CA LEU A 14 -4.08 7.48 -18.36
C LEU A 14 -2.90 6.55 -18.05
N LEU A 15 -2.94 5.29 -18.51
CA LEU A 15 -1.88 4.32 -18.27
C LEU A 15 -0.59 4.68 -19.02
N LEU A 16 -0.69 5.12 -20.27
CA LEU A 16 0.45 5.63 -21.04
C LEU A 16 1.08 6.83 -20.35
N PHE A 17 0.27 7.78 -19.86
CA PHE A 17 0.76 8.93 -19.09
C PHE A 17 1.51 8.50 -17.83
N VAL A 18 0.96 7.53 -17.07
CA VAL A 18 1.64 7.00 -15.88
C VAL A 18 2.96 6.32 -16.27
N LEU A 19 2.98 5.49 -17.31
CA LEU A 19 4.18 4.77 -17.74
C LEU A 19 5.27 5.71 -18.25
N THR A 20 4.95 6.62 -19.17
CA THR A 20 5.92 7.54 -19.77
C THR A 20 6.42 8.56 -18.74
N GLY A 21 5.52 9.10 -17.92
CA GLY A 21 5.88 9.99 -16.83
C GLY A 21 6.77 9.30 -15.79
N SER A 22 6.45 8.05 -15.43
CA SER A 22 7.25 7.30 -14.45
C SER A 22 8.61 6.90 -15.02
N TYR A 23 8.69 6.56 -16.31
CA TYR A 23 9.97 6.33 -16.99
C TYR A 23 10.87 7.57 -16.91
N PHE A 24 10.34 8.74 -17.25
CA PHE A 24 11.09 10.00 -17.16
C PHE A 24 11.49 10.33 -15.72
N SER A 25 10.57 10.17 -14.77
CA SER A 25 10.84 10.40 -13.34
C SER A 25 11.93 9.46 -12.81
N SER A 26 11.82 8.15 -13.06
CA SER A 26 12.85 7.17 -12.66
C SER A 26 14.22 7.51 -13.25
N SER A 27 14.28 8.01 -14.48
CA SER A 27 15.55 8.44 -15.09
C SER A 27 16.20 9.64 -14.40
N MET A 28 15.39 10.56 -13.85
CA MET A 28 15.89 11.73 -13.10
C MET A 28 16.36 11.36 -11.70
N TRP A 29 15.69 10.40 -11.05
CA TRP A 29 15.97 10.04 -9.66
C TRP A 29 17.17 9.09 -9.50
N LYS A 30 17.77 8.57 -10.60
CA LYS A 30 18.91 7.63 -10.64
C LYS A 30 19.01 6.78 -9.36
N ASP A 31 18.15 5.77 -9.26
CA ASP A 31 18.30 4.76 -8.21
C ASP A 31 19.70 4.12 -8.40
N LYS A 32 20.55 4.19 -7.37
CA LYS A 32 21.92 3.64 -7.43
C LYS A 32 21.85 2.11 -7.39
N GLU A 33 22.42 1.45 -8.40
CA GLU A 33 22.85 0.04 -8.33
C GLU A 33 24.25 0.01 -7.66
N GLU A 34 24.63 -0.98 -6.86
CA GLU A 34 24.52 -2.44 -7.01
C GLU A 34 24.37 -3.05 -5.59
N LYS A 35 23.54 -4.10 -5.41
CA LYS A 35 23.50 -4.81 -4.11
C LYS A 35 24.81 -5.58 -3.95
N ALA A 36 25.64 -5.18 -2.98
CA ALA A 36 26.81 -5.96 -2.64
C ALA A 36 26.36 -7.33 -2.10
N GLY A 37 26.88 -8.42 -2.68
CA GLY A 37 26.55 -9.79 -2.31
C GLY A 37 27.78 -10.51 -1.74
N LEU A 38 27.56 -11.38 -0.77
CA LEU A 38 28.60 -12.29 -0.27
C LEU A 38 28.84 -13.41 -1.27
N ALA A 39 30.02 -13.43 -1.88
CA ALA A 39 30.46 -14.51 -2.75
C ALA A 39 31.43 -15.43 -1.99
N GLY A 40 31.04 -16.69 -1.79
CA GLY A 40 31.91 -17.72 -1.23
C GLY A 40 32.04 -17.73 0.30
N PRO A 41 33.00 -18.50 0.85
CA PRO A 41 33.30 -18.53 2.27
C PRO A 41 34.01 -17.25 2.73
N LEU A 42 33.74 -16.81 3.96
CA LEU A 42 34.36 -15.63 4.54
C LEU A 42 35.87 -15.84 4.77
N VAL A 43 36.67 -14.87 4.37
CA VAL A 43 38.12 -14.82 4.62
C VAL A 43 38.38 -13.96 5.85
N TYR A 44 38.91 -14.54 6.92
CA TYR A 44 39.28 -13.83 8.15
C TYR A 44 40.48 -14.48 8.83
N SER A 45 41.28 -13.67 9.53
CA SER A 45 42.43 -14.12 10.31
C SER A 45 42.51 -13.41 11.66
N ALA A 46 43.19 -14.03 12.64
CA ALA A 46 43.47 -13.38 13.92
C ALA A 46 44.28 -12.10 13.70
N GLY A 47 43.94 -11.03 14.43
CA GLY A 47 44.58 -9.72 14.29
C GLY A 47 44.15 -8.87 13.08
N MET A 48 43.28 -9.37 12.20
CA MET A 48 42.79 -8.61 11.04
C MET A 48 41.94 -7.40 11.47
N THR A 49 42.15 -6.25 10.86
CA THR A 49 41.33 -5.06 11.07
C THR A 49 40.01 -5.15 10.29
N ALA A 50 39.00 -4.35 10.66
CA ALA A 50 37.72 -4.30 9.93
C ALA A 50 37.90 -3.89 8.46
N ALA A 51 38.88 -3.03 8.14
CA ALA A 51 39.18 -2.61 6.78
C ALA A 51 39.84 -3.74 5.96
N GLU A 52 40.76 -4.49 6.56
CA GLU A 52 41.37 -5.67 5.92
C GLU A 52 40.33 -6.78 5.70
N PHE A 53 39.41 -6.99 6.66
CA PHE A 53 38.30 -7.92 6.48
C PHE A 53 37.34 -7.46 5.38
N ALA A 54 37.01 -6.17 5.33
CA ALA A 54 36.18 -5.58 4.29
C ALA A 54 36.79 -5.82 2.90
N ALA A 55 38.09 -5.52 2.76
CA ALA A 55 38.83 -5.73 1.52
C ALA A 55 38.91 -7.22 1.12
N ALA A 56 39.18 -8.12 2.07
CA ALA A 56 39.30 -9.56 1.80
C ALA A 56 37.99 -10.21 1.35
N ASN A 57 36.84 -9.62 1.70
CA ASN A 57 35.51 -10.16 1.41
C ASN A 57 34.70 -9.30 0.43
N ASN A 58 35.30 -8.26 -0.16
CA ASN A 58 34.62 -7.28 -1.02
C ASN A 58 33.37 -6.66 -0.37
N LEU A 59 33.47 -6.30 0.91
CA LEU A 59 32.39 -5.69 1.70
C LEU A 59 32.63 -4.19 1.89
N PRO A 60 31.56 -3.39 2.06
CA PRO A 60 31.68 -2.02 2.57
C PRO A 60 32.29 -2.02 3.98
N GLU A 61 33.18 -1.06 4.27
CA GLU A 61 33.83 -0.92 5.59
C GLU A 61 32.80 -0.74 6.73
N GLU A 62 31.67 -0.09 6.44
CA GLU A 62 30.54 0.07 7.38
C GLU A 62 29.92 -1.27 7.78
N VAL A 63 29.81 -2.21 6.83
CA VAL A 63 29.25 -3.56 7.06
C VAL A 63 30.23 -4.38 7.89
N ALA A 64 31.52 -4.33 7.54
CA ALA A 64 32.56 -5.00 8.30
C ALA A 64 32.64 -4.45 9.74
N SER A 65 32.68 -3.15 9.92
CA SER A 65 32.73 -2.54 11.26
C SER A 65 31.49 -2.86 12.10
N ALA A 66 30.30 -2.87 11.51
CA ALA A 66 29.07 -3.25 12.21
C ALA A 66 29.05 -4.75 12.59
N ALA A 67 29.54 -5.63 11.71
CA ALA A 67 29.57 -7.07 11.96
C ALA A 67 30.60 -7.47 13.04
N TYR A 68 31.64 -6.65 13.25
CA TYR A 68 32.71 -6.89 14.23
C TYR A 68 32.54 -6.14 15.56
N GLY A 69 31.54 -5.26 15.68
CA GLY A 69 31.35 -4.42 16.87
C GLY A 69 32.27 -3.18 16.90
N SER A 70 31.80 -2.12 17.56
CA SER A 70 32.38 -0.77 17.47
C SER A 70 33.71 -0.60 18.23
N ARG A 71 34.83 -1.13 17.73
CA ARG A 71 36.20 -0.72 18.14
C ARG A 71 37.17 -0.79 16.96
N MET A 72 37.45 0.36 16.36
CA MET A 72 38.19 0.54 15.11
C MET A 72 39.73 0.41 15.24
N SER A 73 40.27 -0.27 16.26
CA SER A 73 41.73 -0.28 16.49
C SER A 73 42.32 -1.47 17.27
N ALA A 74 41.55 -2.50 17.60
CA ALA A 74 42.07 -3.64 18.35
C ALA A 74 42.29 -4.88 17.45
N PRO A 75 43.45 -5.55 17.51
CA PRO A 75 43.64 -6.86 16.90
C PRO A 75 42.69 -7.89 17.52
N ILE A 76 42.09 -8.73 16.67
CA ILE A 76 41.16 -9.79 17.08
C ILE A 76 41.88 -10.80 17.99
N TYR A 77 41.49 -10.86 19.27
CA TYR A 77 41.70 -12.03 20.11
C TYR A 77 40.40 -12.86 20.15
N TYR A 78 40.54 -14.18 20.07
CA TYR A 78 39.55 -15.26 19.87
C TYR A 78 38.34 -15.32 20.85
N GLY A 79 37.76 -14.20 21.30
CA GLY A 79 36.78 -14.18 22.39
C GLY A 79 35.40 -13.55 22.11
N GLU A 80 35.19 -12.84 21.00
CA GLU A 80 33.93 -12.10 20.76
C GLU A 80 33.35 -12.39 19.36
N LEU A 81 33.20 -13.67 19.01
CA LEU A 81 32.41 -14.03 17.83
C LEU A 81 30.90 -13.94 18.17
N PRO A 82 30.05 -13.38 17.28
CA PRO A 82 28.61 -13.31 17.50
C PRO A 82 28.00 -14.70 17.77
N GLU A 83 27.03 -14.78 18.69
CA GLU A 83 26.38 -16.05 19.10
C GLU A 83 25.69 -16.78 17.93
N ASP A 84 25.25 -16.02 16.91
CA ASP A 84 24.61 -16.46 15.67
C ASP A 84 25.60 -16.85 14.54
N GLY A 85 26.91 -16.64 14.76
CA GLY A 85 27.97 -16.92 13.81
C GLY A 85 28.28 -15.75 12.88
N LEU A 86 29.58 -15.47 12.68
CA LEU A 86 30.09 -14.30 11.93
C LEU A 86 29.45 -14.11 10.55
N ARG A 87 29.20 -15.21 9.82
CA ARG A 87 28.57 -15.15 8.50
C ARG A 87 27.14 -14.61 8.55
N ALA A 88 26.32 -15.09 9.49
CA ALA A 88 24.94 -14.62 9.63
C ALA A 88 24.90 -13.14 10.02
N THR A 89 25.82 -12.69 10.88
CA THR A 89 25.97 -11.29 11.25
C THR A 89 26.36 -10.42 10.05
N VAL A 90 27.35 -10.83 9.26
CA VAL A 90 27.78 -10.09 8.07
C VAL A 90 26.66 -10.05 7.02
N GLU A 91 25.94 -11.16 6.80
CA GLU A 91 24.77 -11.21 5.90
C GLU A 91 23.67 -10.25 6.35
N ARG A 92 23.40 -10.14 7.66
CA ARG A 92 22.46 -9.17 8.24
C ARG A 92 22.89 -7.72 8.03
N GLU A 93 24.13 -7.39 8.37
CA GLU A 93 24.63 -6.01 8.24
C GLU A 93 24.71 -5.58 6.77
N LEU A 94 25.08 -6.50 5.87
CA LEU A 94 25.09 -6.28 4.43
C LEU A 94 23.68 -6.05 3.89
N ALA A 95 22.69 -6.81 4.37
CA ALA A 95 21.28 -6.60 4.00
C ALA A 95 20.77 -5.23 4.46
N LEU A 96 21.13 -4.77 5.67
CA LEU A 96 20.80 -3.43 6.18
C LEU A 96 21.46 -2.32 5.36
N HIS A 97 22.74 -2.46 5.05
CA HIS A 97 23.50 -1.48 4.27
C HIS A 97 22.95 -1.37 2.84
N ASN A 98 22.73 -2.49 2.16
CA ASN A 98 22.14 -2.51 0.82
C ASN A 98 20.74 -1.87 0.79
N GLU A 99 19.91 -2.16 1.79
CA GLU A 99 18.58 -1.55 1.90
C GLU A 99 18.71 -0.03 2.12
N ALA A 100 19.58 0.43 3.01
CA ALA A 100 19.78 1.87 3.28
C ALA A 100 20.38 2.62 2.08
N ALA A 101 21.37 2.05 1.40
CA ALA A 101 22.05 2.63 0.24
C ALA A 101 21.13 2.77 -0.98
N SER A 102 20.18 1.86 -1.13
CA SER A 102 19.18 1.91 -2.21
C SER A 102 18.17 3.06 -2.07
N LYS A 103 18.08 3.71 -0.91
CA LYS A 103 17.02 4.68 -0.61
C LYS A 103 17.50 6.13 -0.71
N ASN A 104 16.76 6.93 -1.49
CA ASN A 104 16.91 8.38 -1.50
C ASN A 104 16.12 9.01 -0.33
N TRP A 105 16.80 9.25 0.80
CA TRP A 105 16.19 9.77 2.02
C TRP A 105 15.50 11.13 1.87
N LEU A 106 16.04 12.02 1.02
CA LEU A 106 15.44 13.31 0.72
C LEU A 106 14.09 13.13 0.00
N LYS A 107 14.05 12.26 -1.02
CA LYS A 107 12.83 11.91 -1.75
C LYS A 107 11.77 11.29 -0.84
N ILE A 108 12.18 10.42 0.08
CA ILE A 108 11.29 9.79 1.07
C ILE A 108 10.69 10.85 2.00
N ALA A 109 11.52 11.71 2.59
CA ALA A 109 11.07 12.76 3.49
C ALA A 109 10.11 13.73 2.78
N LEU A 110 10.47 14.16 1.57
CA LEU A 110 9.63 15.01 0.72
C LEU A 110 8.26 14.35 0.47
N LYS A 111 8.23 13.06 0.13
CA LYS A 111 6.98 12.33 -0.12
C LYS A 111 6.08 12.30 1.12
N PHE A 112 6.62 12.04 2.31
CA PHE A 112 5.83 12.04 3.54
C PHE A 112 5.28 13.44 3.87
N ILE A 113 6.07 14.49 3.72
CA ILE A 113 5.64 15.88 3.96
C ILE A 113 4.51 16.25 2.97
N MET A 114 4.71 15.97 1.69
CA MET A 114 3.70 16.25 0.66
C MET A 114 2.43 15.41 0.87
N TRP A 115 2.55 14.15 1.30
CA TRP A 115 1.39 13.34 1.67
C TRP A 115 0.62 13.93 2.83
N ALA A 116 1.32 14.34 3.90
CA ALA A 116 0.68 14.95 5.06
C ALA A 116 -0.09 16.21 4.65
N ALA A 117 0.54 17.11 3.91
CA ALA A 117 -0.10 18.33 3.41
C ALA A 117 -1.33 18.02 2.52
N PHE A 118 -1.17 17.08 1.57
CA PHE A 118 -2.24 16.68 0.67
C PHE A 118 -3.44 16.06 1.40
N LEU A 119 -3.18 15.14 2.33
CA LEU A 119 -4.22 14.47 3.11
C LEU A 119 -4.93 15.44 4.06
N LEU A 120 -4.19 16.39 4.66
CA LEU A 120 -4.76 17.47 5.47
C LEU A 120 -5.66 18.40 4.65
N ALA A 121 -5.34 18.63 3.37
CA ALA A 121 -6.22 19.39 2.47
C ALA A 121 -7.49 18.61 2.08
N VAL A 122 -7.37 17.31 1.80
CA VAL A 122 -8.51 16.47 1.41
C VAL A 122 -9.46 16.19 2.57
N PHE A 123 -8.93 16.02 3.79
CA PHE A 123 -9.70 15.64 4.97
C PHE A 123 -10.93 16.55 5.26
N PRO A 124 -10.81 17.88 5.38
CA PRO A 124 -11.95 18.76 5.63
C PRO A 124 -12.95 18.76 4.47
N LEU A 125 -12.47 18.66 3.22
CA LEU A 125 -13.34 18.59 2.04
C LEU A 125 -14.18 17.31 2.05
N LEU A 126 -13.59 16.18 2.45
CA LEU A 126 -14.32 14.92 2.59
C LEU A 126 -15.36 15.01 3.72
N ARG A 127 -14.99 15.58 4.87
CA ARG A 127 -15.92 15.76 6.02
C ARG A 127 -17.11 16.64 5.67
N ARG A 128 -16.90 17.69 4.87
CA ARG A 128 -17.97 18.58 4.39
C ARG A 128 -18.77 18.00 3.22
N GLY A 129 -18.45 16.80 2.74
CA GLY A 129 -19.12 16.18 1.59
C GLY A 129 -18.88 16.89 0.25
N LEU A 130 -17.85 17.74 0.17
CA LEU A 130 -17.51 18.52 -1.03
C LEU A 130 -16.74 17.71 -2.07
N MET A 131 -16.15 16.58 -1.66
CA MET A 131 -15.39 15.69 -2.55
C MET A 131 -16.31 14.93 -3.50
N LYS A 132 -16.84 15.58 -4.53
CA LYS A 132 -17.75 15.00 -5.55
C LYS A 132 -17.34 15.42 -6.97
N GLY A 133 -17.85 14.69 -7.97
CA GLY A 133 -17.69 15.03 -9.38
C GLY A 133 -16.23 15.23 -9.82
N ALA A 134 -15.97 16.30 -10.58
CA ALA A 134 -14.67 16.62 -11.14
C ALA A 134 -13.60 16.91 -10.07
N LEU A 135 -13.95 17.59 -8.98
CA LEU A 135 -13.01 17.91 -7.89
C LEU A 135 -12.33 16.65 -7.36
N ARG A 136 -13.11 15.59 -7.12
CA ARG A 136 -12.58 14.30 -6.68
C ARG A 136 -11.61 13.70 -7.69
N ASN A 137 -11.98 13.70 -8.97
CA ASN A 137 -11.12 13.12 -10.02
C ASN A 137 -9.81 13.88 -10.14
N TRP A 138 -9.82 15.21 -9.96
CA TRP A 138 -8.61 16.04 -9.91
C TRP A 138 -7.70 15.67 -8.74
N PHE A 139 -8.25 15.52 -7.53
CA PHE A 139 -7.45 15.06 -6.38
C PHE A 139 -6.87 13.67 -6.61
N TYR A 140 -7.62 12.74 -7.20
CA TYR A 140 -7.09 11.43 -7.55
C TYR A 140 -5.98 11.50 -8.60
N PHE A 141 -6.18 12.28 -9.66
CA PHE A 141 -5.16 12.48 -10.68
C PHE A 141 -3.90 13.11 -10.08
N ALA A 142 -4.06 14.14 -9.24
CA ALA A 142 -2.95 14.78 -8.52
C ALA A 142 -2.21 13.79 -7.62
N ALA A 143 -2.91 12.90 -6.91
CA ALA A 143 -2.26 11.89 -6.07
C ALA A 143 -1.47 10.85 -6.89
N VAL A 144 -1.98 10.42 -8.06
CA VAL A 144 -1.23 9.54 -8.97
C VAL A 144 -0.01 10.27 -9.54
N LEU A 145 -0.17 11.52 -9.96
CA LEU A 145 0.90 12.32 -10.53
C LEU A 145 2.00 12.61 -9.52
N ILE A 146 1.65 13.10 -8.33
CA ILE A 146 2.62 13.51 -7.32
C ILE A 146 3.25 12.28 -6.65
N PHE A 147 2.43 11.39 -6.08
CA PHE A 147 2.93 10.30 -5.24
C PHE A 147 3.25 9.01 -5.97
N GLY A 148 2.83 8.89 -7.24
CA GLY A 148 3.18 7.79 -8.12
C GLY A 148 4.23 8.19 -9.14
N VAL A 149 3.86 9.09 -10.06
CA VAL A 149 4.73 9.45 -11.21
C VAL A 149 5.95 10.25 -10.76
N ALA A 150 5.77 11.38 -10.07
CA ALA A 150 6.87 12.29 -9.72
C ALA A 150 7.77 11.75 -8.60
N LEU A 151 7.19 11.12 -7.57
CA LEU A 151 7.91 10.62 -6.39
C LEU A 151 8.12 9.11 -6.37
N GLY A 152 7.63 8.37 -7.37
CA GLY A 152 7.87 6.93 -7.53
C GLY A 152 7.04 6.01 -6.62
N ALA A 153 7.33 4.72 -6.70
CA ALA A 153 6.66 3.66 -5.94
C ALA A 153 6.87 3.78 -4.42
N ASP A 154 8.09 4.10 -3.98
CA ASP A 154 8.47 4.05 -2.58
C ASP A 154 8.45 5.42 -1.88
N PRO A 155 8.21 5.46 -0.56
CA PRO A 155 7.57 4.42 0.26
C PRO A 155 6.12 4.15 -0.18
N SER A 156 5.64 2.94 0.06
CA SER A 156 4.24 2.54 -0.13
C SER A 156 3.69 1.79 1.10
N PRO A 157 2.39 1.90 1.43
CA PRO A 157 1.81 1.17 2.56
C PRO A 157 1.94 -0.35 2.44
N MET A 158 1.88 -0.89 1.21
CA MET A 158 2.05 -2.31 0.94
C MET A 158 3.48 -2.76 1.22
N GLY A 159 4.47 -2.02 0.70
CA GLY A 159 5.89 -2.32 0.87
C GLY A 159 6.30 -2.35 2.34
N THR A 160 5.75 -1.47 3.18
CA THR A 160 6.09 -1.47 4.63
C THR A 160 5.66 -2.75 5.36
N VAL A 161 4.69 -3.50 4.85
CA VAL A 161 4.31 -4.82 5.41
C VAL A 161 5.05 -5.94 4.69
N LYS A 162 5.01 -5.94 3.36
CA LYS A 162 5.63 -6.96 2.52
C LYS A 162 7.13 -7.08 2.85
N ASP A 163 7.84 -5.97 2.76
CA ASP A 163 9.29 -5.99 2.91
C ASP A 163 9.72 -6.23 4.35
N ALA A 164 8.89 -5.88 5.34
CA ALA A 164 9.15 -6.24 6.73
C ALA A 164 9.06 -7.75 6.94
N ILE A 165 8.12 -8.43 6.29
CA ILE A 165 7.97 -9.90 6.35
C ILE A 165 9.09 -10.59 5.56
N VAL A 166 9.36 -10.14 4.33
CA VAL A 166 10.37 -10.73 3.45
C VAL A 166 11.77 -10.58 4.04
N LEU A 167 12.17 -9.38 4.44
CA LEU A 167 13.51 -9.15 5.00
C LEU A 167 13.73 -9.91 6.31
N TYR A 168 12.68 -10.01 7.15
CA TYR A 168 12.75 -10.82 8.35
C TYR A 168 12.84 -12.31 8.05
N GLY A 169 12.11 -12.81 7.04
CA GLY A 169 12.17 -14.20 6.63
C GLY A 169 13.49 -14.61 5.96
N GLU A 170 14.04 -13.73 5.11
CA GLU A 170 15.29 -13.98 4.38
C GLU A 170 16.53 -13.86 5.25
N SER A 171 16.56 -12.89 6.17
CA SER A 171 17.80 -12.52 6.88
C SER A 171 17.64 -12.39 8.39
N GLY A 172 16.44 -12.62 8.94
CA GLY A 172 16.15 -12.41 10.37
C GLY A 172 16.15 -10.94 10.79
N VAL A 173 16.21 -10.00 9.84
CA VAL A 173 16.46 -8.58 10.09
C VAL A 173 15.18 -7.77 10.07
N VAL A 174 15.07 -6.83 11.01
CA VAL A 174 14.01 -5.82 11.02
C VAL A 174 14.58 -4.46 10.64
N PHE A 175 14.26 -3.98 9.44
CA PHE A 175 14.65 -2.64 9.00
C PHE A 175 13.78 -1.57 9.69
N LEU A 176 14.34 -0.93 10.71
CA LEU A 176 13.67 0.03 11.57
C LEU A 176 12.93 1.16 10.83
N PRO A 177 13.47 1.76 9.74
CA PRO A 177 12.77 2.78 8.97
C PRO A 177 11.45 2.30 8.34
N ARG A 178 11.39 1.05 7.87
CA ARG A 178 10.16 0.44 7.35
C ARG A 178 9.14 0.22 8.47
N LEU A 179 9.57 -0.18 9.66
CA LEU A 179 8.70 -0.33 10.83
C LEU A 179 8.12 1.03 11.28
N LYS A 180 8.94 2.08 11.31
CA LYS A 180 8.48 3.45 11.56
C LYS A 180 7.43 3.89 10.54
N ALA A 181 7.68 3.65 9.24
CA ALA A 181 6.73 3.95 8.18
C ALA A 181 5.42 3.15 8.34
N LEU A 182 5.49 1.86 8.67
CA LEU A 182 4.33 1.03 8.97
C LEU A 182 3.53 1.59 10.14
N ALA A 183 4.20 1.97 11.24
CA ALA A 183 3.55 2.57 12.40
C ALA A 183 2.82 3.87 12.03
N VAL A 184 3.44 4.74 11.23
CA VAL A 184 2.80 5.96 10.71
C VAL A 184 1.55 5.63 9.89
N PHE A 185 1.63 4.68 8.96
CA PHE A 185 0.47 4.30 8.15
C PHE A 185 -0.66 3.67 8.98
N LEU A 186 -0.33 2.82 9.95
CA LEU A 186 -1.33 2.22 10.85
C LEU A 186 -1.95 3.28 11.76
N LEU A 187 -1.16 4.24 12.25
CA LEU A 187 -1.68 5.38 13.00
C LEU A 187 -2.65 6.19 12.14
N LEU A 188 -2.33 6.47 10.87
CA LEU A 188 -3.27 7.12 9.95
C LEU A 188 -4.55 6.29 9.75
N VAL A 189 -4.44 4.95 9.72
CA VAL A 189 -5.61 4.06 9.65
C VAL A 189 -6.46 4.12 10.91
N VAL A 190 -5.84 4.19 12.08
CA VAL A 190 -6.56 4.38 13.35
C VAL A 190 -7.15 5.78 13.43
N LEU A 191 -6.47 6.84 12.97
CA LEU A 191 -7.03 8.19 13.02
C LEU A 191 -8.20 8.34 12.03
N ALA A 192 -8.02 7.92 10.77
CA ALA A 192 -8.92 8.25 9.68
C ALA A 192 -9.42 7.05 8.86
N ASN A 193 -9.51 5.86 9.46
CA ASN A 193 -9.86 4.63 8.72
C ASN A 193 -8.91 4.45 7.52
N LYS A 194 -9.27 3.74 6.46
CA LYS A 194 -8.40 3.61 5.27
C LYS A 194 -8.40 4.83 4.35
N PHE A 195 -8.49 6.04 4.91
CA PHE A 195 -8.42 7.30 4.16
C PHE A 195 -7.12 7.43 3.36
N ILE A 196 -5.98 7.05 3.94
CA ILE A 196 -4.70 6.99 3.22
C ILE A 196 -4.79 6.10 1.98
N CYS A 197 -5.47 4.95 2.05
CA CYS A 197 -5.61 4.06 0.91
C CYS A 197 -6.43 4.70 -0.22
N SER A 198 -7.44 5.52 0.11
CA SER A 198 -8.27 6.15 -0.92
C SER A 198 -7.67 7.40 -1.54
N TRP A 199 -6.84 8.15 -0.82
CA TRP A 199 -6.40 9.48 -1.24
C TRP A 199 -4.88 9.62 -1.37
N GLY A 200 -4.09 8.83 -0.64
CA GLY A 200 -2.63 8.91 -0.69
C GLY A 200 -1.95 7.74 -1.42
N CYS A 201 -2.43 6.51 -1.23
CA CYS A 201 -1.85 5.33 -1.88
C CYS A 201 -2.03 5.40 -3.40
N GLN A 202 -0.96 5.68 -4.12
CA GLN A 202 -0.94 5.96 -5.55
C GLN A 202 -1.55 4.82 -6.38
N LEU A 203 -1.23 3.56 -6.06
CA LEU A 203 -1.80 2.40 -6.74
C LEU A 203 -3.30 2.24 -6.46
N GLY A 204 -3.72 2.49 -5.22
CA GLY A 204 -5.13 2.42 -4.86
C GLY A 204 -5.94 3.49 -5.58
N VAL A 205 -5.40 4.71 -5.64
CA VAL A 205 -6.01 5.84 -6.34
C VAL A 205 -6.10 5.58 -7.85
N LEU A 206 -5.04 5.03 -8.45
CA LEU A 206 -5.04 4.65 -9.88
C LEU A 206 -6.15 3.64 -10.20
N GLN A 207 -6.31 2.59 -9.37
CA GLN A 207 -7.39 1.62 -9.53
C GLN A 207 -8.78 2.27 -9.39
N ASP A 208 -8.95 3.25 -8.51
CA ASP A 208 -10.21 3.99 -8.35
C ASP A 208 -10.51 4.89 -9.55
N LEU A 209 -9.50 5.54 -10.12
CA LEU A 209 -9.65 6.31 -11.36
C LEU A 209 -10.11 5.42 -12.52
N LEU A 210 -9.48 4.27 -12.71
CA LEU A 210 -9.88 3.30 -13.72
C LEU A 210 -11.32 2.81 -13.47
N PHE A 211 -11.67 2.47 -12.23
CA PHE A 211 -13.03 2.09 -11.86
C PHE A 211 -14.05 3.19 -12.19
N ARG A 212 -13.69 4.47 -12.03
CA ARG A 212 -14.55 5.61 -12.38
C ARG A 212 -14.69 5.81 -13.88
N LEU A 213 -13.63 5.58 -14.65
CA LEU A 213 -13.69 5.58 -16.11
C LEU A 213 -14.61 4.45 -16.61
N GLY A 214 -14.52 3.27 -16.00
CA GLY A 214 -15.43 2.16 -16.24
C GLY A 214 -16.89 2.52 -15.95
N ARG A 215 -17.14 3.12 -14.79
CA ARG A 215 -18.47 3.61 -14.40
C ARG A 215 -19.00 4.69 -15.36
N ALA A 216 -18.15 5.58 -15.87
CA ALA A 216 -18.54 6.62 -16.82
C ALA A 216 -18.88 6.06 -18.22
N GLY A 217 -18.38 4.87 -18.56
CA GLY A 217 -18.70 4.15 -19.79
C GLY A 217 -19.80 3.10 -19.64
N ASP A 218 -20.57 3.13 -18.55
CA ASP A 218 -21.61 2.14 -18.23
C ASP A 218 -21.13 0.68 -18.27
N LEU A 219 -19.86 0.43 -17.89
CA LEU A 219 -19.37 -0.93 -17.70
C LEU A 219 -20.11 -1.60 -16.53
N LYS A 220 -20.39 -2.90 -16.67
CA LYS A 220 -20.98 -3.71 -15.60
C LYS A 220 -20.04 -3.71 -14.38
N ARG A 221 -20.55 -3.28 -13.24
CA ARG A 221 -19.81 -3.22 -11.97
C ARG A 221 -20.01 -4.51 -11.20
N TRP A 222 -18.91 -5.14 -10.79
CA TRP A 222 -18.97 -6.34 -9.95
C TRP A 222 -18.59 -6.00 -8.51
N ARG A 223 -19.36 -6.53 -7.56
CA ARG A 223 -19.10 -6.42 -6.12
C ARG A 223 -18.81 -7.80 -5.58
N LEU A 224 -17.53 -8.08 -5.35
CA LEU A 224 -17.15 -9.37 -4.78
C LEU A 224 -17.64 -9.46 -3.33
N PRO A 225 -18.18 -10.62 -2.90
CA PRO A 225 -18.53 -10.85 -1.51
C PRO A 225 -17.31 -10.68 -0.59
N PHE A 226 -17.56 -10.16 0.61
CA PHE A 226 -16.48 -9.95 1.58
C PHE A 226 -15.78 -11.26 1.96
N ALA A 227 -16.54 -12.36 2.13
CA ALA A 227 -15.98 -13.67 2.42
C ALA A 227 -14.94 -14.10 1.36
N LEU A 228 -15.29 -14.03 0.06
CA LEU A 228 -14.37 -14.37 -1.02
C LEU A 228 -13.11 -13.49 -0.99
N THR A 229 -13.29 -12.16 -1.00
CA THR A 229 -12.14 -11.24 -1.02
C THR A 229 -11.22 -11.41 0.18
N ASN A 230 -11.78 -11.54 1.38
CA ASN A 230 -10.99 -11.68 2.59
C ASN A 230 -10.32 -13.06 2.69
N THR A 231 -10.98 -14.13 2.23
CA THR A 231 -10.36 -15.46 2.17
C THR A 231 -9.17 -15.48 1.23
N VAL A 232 -9.31 -14.98 0.00
CA VAL A 232 -8.19 -14.89 -0.96
C VAL A 232 -7.05 -14.07 -0.36
N ARG A 233 -7.37 -12.94 0.28
CA ARG A 233 -6.37 -12.06 0.91
C ARG A 233 -5.65 -12.69 2.09
N ILE A 234 -6.35 -13.48 2.92
CA ILE A 234 -5.74 -14.23 4.03
C ILE A 234 -4.84 -15.35 3.49
N LEU A 235 -5.32 -16.14 2.53
CA LEU A 235 -4.53 -17.22 1.93
C LEU A 235 -3.27 -16.67 1.24
N PHE A 236 -3.38 -15.55 0.54
CA PHE A 236 -2.24 -14.87 -0.05
C PHE A 236 -1.26 -14.36 1.02
N PHE A 237 -1.77 -13.79 2.13
CA PHE A 237 -0.92 -13.35 3.23
C PHE A 237 -0.17 -14.51 3.89
N ILE A 238 -0.82 -15.66 4.07
CA ILE A 238 -0.18 -16.89 4.56
C ILE A 238 0.91 -17.34 3.59
N ALA A 239 0.61 -17.39 2.29
CA ALA A 239 1.58 -17.74 1.27
C ALA A 239 2.79 -16.78 1.25
N LEU A 240 2.57 -15.47 1.46
CA LEU A 240 3.64 -14.48 1.59
C LEU A 240 4.55 -14.78 2.80
N VAL A 241 3.96 -15.07 3.96
CA VAL A 241 4.74 -15.40 5.17
C VAL A 241 5.52 -16.69 4.97
N LEU A 242 4.89 -17.75 4.46
CA LEU A 242 5.57 -19.03 4.20
C LEU A 242 6.67 -18.89 3.15
N GLY A 243 6.40 -18.16 2.06
CA GLY A 243 7.41 -17.85 1.03
C GLY A 243 8.61 -17.12 1.63
N ALA A 244 8.36 -16.07 2.44
CA ALA A 244 9.42 -15.34 3.11
C ALA A 244 10.26 -16.23 4.04
N MET A 245 9.65 -17.13 4.81
CA MET A 245 10.38 -18.08 5.66
C MET A 245 11.24 -19.08 4.86
N LEU A 246 10.93 -19.27 3.57
CA LEU A 246 11.71 -20.07 2.62
C LEU A 246 12.71 -19.21 1.82
N GLY A 247 12.87 -17.93 2.15
CA GLY A 247 13.73 -17.00 1.43
C GLY A 247 13.19 -16.58 0.05
N LEU A 248 11.87 -16.65 -0.16
CA LEU A 248 11.22 -16.35 -1.43
C LEU A 248 10.30 -15.11 -1.32
N ASP A 249 10.61 -14.07 -2.08
CA ASP A 249 9.70 -12.94 -2.31
C ASP A 249 8.72 -13.23 -3.46
N ILE A 250 7.57 -13.84 -3.13
CA ILE A 250 6.52 -14.15 -4.11
C ILE A 250 5.86 -12.92 -4.74
N VAL A 251 6.06 -11.72 -4.18
CA VAL A 251 5.43 -10.48 -4.64
C VAL A 251 6.36 -9.68 -5.54
N ALA A 252 7.67 -9.74 -5.35
CA ALA A 252 8.66 -9.09 -6.23
C ALA A 252 8.40 -9.23 -7.74
N PRO A 253 8.05 -10.41 -8.29
CA PRO A 253 7.82 -10.55 -9.74
C PRO A 253 6.51 -9.91 -10.21
N VAL A 254 5.53 -9.76 -9.32
CA VAL A 254 4.16 -9.31 -9.64
C VAL A 254 3.76 -8.04 -8.89
N ASP A 255 4.74 -7.28 -8.37
CA ASP A 255 4.49 -6.10 -7.55
C ASP A 255 3.82 -5.00 -8.38
N PRO A 256 2.56 -4.66 -8.10
CA PRO A 256 1.84 -3.68 -8.90
C PRO A 256 2.31 -2.24 -8.72
N PHE A 257 3.11 -1.94 -7.69
CA PHE A 257 3.72 -0.62 -7.54
C PHE A 257 4.83 -0.37 -8.57
N LYS A 258 5.37 -1.41 -9.21
CA LYS A 258 6.35 -1.29 -10.30
C LYS A 258 5.80 -0.61 -11.55
N ILE A 259 4.49 -0.36 -11.65
CA ILE A 259 3.93 0.55 -12.67
C ILE A 259 4.56 1.96 -12.60
N TYR A 260 5.03 2.36 -11.42
CA TYR A 260 5.72 3.64 -11.18
C TYR A 260 7.25 3.53 -11.25
N SER A 261 7.78 2.37 -11.62
CA SER A 261 9.20 2.16 -11.91
C SER A 261 9.32 1.18 -13.07
N PRO A 262 8.94 1.59 -14.30
CA PRO A 262 8.85 0.69 -15.44
C PRO A 262 10.18 0.06 -15.84
N LEU A 263 11.31 0.68 -15.49
CA LEU A 263 12.66 0.14 -15.69
C LEU A 263 12.89 -1.16 -14.88
N ALA A 264 12.23 -1.32 -13.73
CA ALA A 264 12.34 -2.50 -12.86
C ALA A 264 11.26 -3.56 -13.13
N LEU A 265 10.46 -3.40 -14.20
CA LEU A 265 9.30 -4.23 -14.50
C LEU A 265 9.64 -5.35 -15.48
N GLY A 266 9.64 -6.60 -14.99
CA GLY A 266 9.77 -7.79 -15.83
C GLY A 266 8.49 -8.14 -16.59
N VAL A 267 8.59 -9.04 -17.58
CA VAL A 267 7.48 -9.45 -18.47
C VAL A 267 6.29 -10.01 -17.69
N TRP A 268 6.54 -10.89 -16.71
CA TRP A 268 5.50 -11.46 -15.85
C TRP A 268 4.76 -10.38 -15.04
N GLY A 269 5.51 -9.44 -14.47
CA GLY A 269 4.95 -8.29 -13.75
C GLY A 269 4.11 -7.41 -14.65
N ALA A 270 4.57 -7.11 -15.87
CA ALA A 270 3.83 -6.32 -16.84
C ALA A 270 2.49 -6.99 -17.22
N GLY A 271 2.49 -8.31 -17.45
CA GLY A 271 1.27 -9.07 -17.73
C GLY A 271 0.29 -9.02 -16.55
N PHE A 272 0.77 -9.28 -15.33
CA PHE A 272 -0.05 -9.25 -14.12
C PHE A 272 -0.66 -7.86 -13.86
N ILE A 273 0.15 -6.80 -13.94
CA ILE A 273 -0.32 -5.42 -13.75
C ILE A 273 -1.35 -5.05 -14.79
N THR A 274 -1.15 -5.43 -16.05
CA THR A 274 -2.11 -5.17 -17.12
C THR A 274 -3.45 -5.83 -16.81
N LEU A 275 -3.46 -7.11 -16.42
CA LEU A 275 -4.67 -7.82 -16.03
C LEU A 275 -5.34 -7.16 -14.82
N LEU A 276 -4.57 -6.81 -13.80
CA LEU A 276 -5.05 -6.19 -12.56
C LEU A 276 -5.70 -4.81 -12.82
N LEU A 277 -5.07 -3.97 -13.64
CA LEU A 277 -5.56 -2.64 -13.98
C LEU A 277 -6.75 -2.73 -14.95
N ALA A 278 -6.76 -3.69 -15.87
CA ALA A 278 -7.94 -3.98 -16.69
C ALA A 278 -9.13 -4.45 -15.82
N ALA A 279 -8.88 -5.33 -14.85
CA ALA A 279 -9.89 -5.75 -13.88
C ALA A 279 -10.43 -4.58 -13.06
N SER A 280 -9.62 -3.55 -12.83
CA SER A 280 -10.03 -2.34 -12.09
C SER A 280 -11.10 -1.51 -12.80
N LEU A 281 -11.34 -1.73 -14.10
CA LEU A 281 -12.47 -1.13 -14.83
C LEU A 281 -13.84 -1.68 -14.36
N PHE A 282 -13.86 -2.92 -13.86
CA PHE A 282 -15.08 -3.65 -13.48
C PHE A 282 -15.18 -3.86 -11.97
N LEU A 283 -14.03 -4.04 -11.32
CA LEU A 283 -13.88 -4.33 -9.90
C LEU A 283 -13.26 -3.13 -9.19
N TYR A 284 -13.81 -2.75 -8.05
CA TYR A 284 -13.24 -1.69 -7.24
C TYR A 284 -11.97 -2.20 -6.52
N ARG A 285 -10.80 -1.65 -6.87
CA ARG A 285 -9.51 -1.88 -6.20
C ARG A 285 -9.18 -3.36 -5.96
N PRO A 286 -9.13 -4.19 -7.03
CA PRO A 286 -8.91 -5.64 -6.92
C PRO A 286 -7.66 -5.99 -6.10
N TRP A 287 -6.55 -5.27 -6.26
CA TRP A 287 -5.34 -5.54 -5.47
C TRP A 287 -5.57 -5.34 -3.98
N CYS A 288 -6.20 -4.24 -3.59
CA CYS A 288 -6.42 -3.89 -2.18
C CYS A 288 -7.38 -4.88 -1.48
N HIS A 289 -8.31 -5.46 -2.23
CA HIS A 289 -9.27 -6.42 -1.73
C HIS A 289 -8.76 -7.86 -1.73
N LEU A 290 -7.92 -8.25 -2.70
CA LEU A 290 -7.53 -9.65 -2.91
C LEU A 290 -6.12 -9.98 -2.45
N PHE A 291 -5.15 -9.08 -2.56
CA PHE A 291 -3.73 -9.44 -2.43
C PHE A 291 -2.92 -8.52 -1.52
N CYS A 292 -3.37 -7.29 -1.27
CA CYS A 292 -2.57 -6.32 -0.53
C CYS A 292 -2.39 -6.73 0.96
N PRO A 293 -1.15 -6.99 1.43
CA PRO A 293 -0.89 -7.36 2.82
C PRO A 293 -1.24 -6.21 3.79
N PHE A 294 -0.92 -4.96 3.43
CA PHE A 294 -1.39 -3.78 4.17
C PHE A 294 -2.91 -3.63 4.16
N GLY A 295 -3.57 -4.11 3.10
CA GLY A 295 -5.03 -4.21 3.05
C GLY A 295 -5.58 -5.07 4.20
N LEU A 296 -4.95 -6.22 4.47
CA LEU A 296 -5.35 -7.11 5.55
C LEU A 296 -5.08 -6.50 6.93
N VAL A 297 -3.83 -6.08 7.20
CA VAL A 297 -3.45 -5.50 8.49
C VAL A 297 -4.24 -4.23 8.77
N GLY A 298 -4.40 -3.36 7.76
CA GLY A 298 -5.21 -2.17 7.86
C GLY A 298 -6.70 -2.45 8.08
N TRP A 299 -7.23 -3.61 7.64
CA TRP A 299 -8.64 -3.99 7.87
C TRP A 299 -8.90 -4.32 9.34
N LEU A 300 -7.90 -4.88 10.03
CA LEU A 300 -7.93 -5.09 11.47
C LEU A 300 -7.83 -3.75 12.20
N ALA A 301 -6.85 -2.92 11.82
CA ALA A 301 -6.62 -1.62 12.45
C ALA A 301 -7.80 -0.63 12.30
N GLU A 302 -8.51 -0.64 11.16
CA GLU A 302 -9.62 0.31 10.94
C GLU A 302 -10.82 0.09 11.87
N LYS A 303 -10.93 -1.05 12.56
CA LYS A 303 -12.07 -1.35 13.46
C LYS A 303 -12.11 -0.38 14.63
N ILE A 304 -10.95 -0.03 15.16
CA ILE A 304 -10.77 0.94 16.24
C ILE A 304 -10.61 2.38 15.73
N SER A 305 -10.87 2.66 14.44
CA SER A 305 -10.58 4.00 13.92
C SER A 305 -11.37 5.12 14.62
N VAL A 306 -10.84 6.33 14.69
CA VAL A 306 -11.51 7.49 15.32
C VAL A 306 -12.52 8.07 14.35
N TYR A 307 -12.05 8.53 13.18
CA TYR A 307 -12.90 8.99 12.10
C TYR A 307 -13.29 7.82 11.20
N LYS A 308 -14.58 7.71 10.89
CA LYS A 308 -15.12 6.70 9.98
C LYS A 308 -16.43 7.15 9.37
N VAL A 309 -16.89 6.44 8.34
CA VAL A 309 -18.23 6.63 7.80
C VAL A 309 -19.27 6.22 8.84
N ARG A 310 -20.17 7.14 9.15
CA ARG A 310 -21.25 7.01 10.12
C ARG A 310 -22.59 7.40 9.47
N VAL A 311 -23.66 6.85 10.01
CA VAL A 311 -25.04 7.12 9.59
C VAL A 311 -25.78 7.72 10.78
N ASP A 312 -26.40 8.86 10.57
CA ASP A 312 -27.39 9.46 11.45
C ASP A 312 -28.75 8.84 11.14
N TYR A 313 -29.23 7.94 12.00
CA TYR A 313 -30.50 7.26 11.77
C TYR A 313 -31.72 8.15 12.03
N ALA A 314 -31.59 9.32 12.67
CA ALA A 314 -32.70 10.26 12.76
C ALA A 314 -32.96 10.93 11.40
N LYS A 315 -31.90 11.24 10.64
CA LYS A 315 -32.01 11.81 9.28
C LYS A 315 -32.21 10.77 8.19
N CYS A 316 -31.80 9.52 8.43
CA CYS A 316 -31.83 8.48 7.40
C CYS A 316 -33.27 8.05 7.04
N VAL A 317 -33.63 8.20 5.76
CA VAL A 317 -34.92 7.79 5.18
C VAL A 317 -34.91 6.37 4.59
N ALA A 318 -33.90 5.55 4.90
CA ALA A 318 -33.78 4.15 4.47
C ALA A 318 -33.85 3.87 2.95
N CYS A 319 -33.51 4.84 2.09
CA CYS A 319 -33.64 4.71 0.63
C CYS A 319 -32.58 3.83 -0.08
N GLY A 320 -31.52 3.40 0.63
CA GLY A 320 -30.45 2.56 0.07
C GLY A 320 -29.51 3.25 -0.94
N ALA A 321 -29.65 4.55 -1.19
CA ALA A 321 -28.83 5.28 -2.18
C ALA A 321 -27.32 5.18 -1.89
N CYS A 322 -26.91 5.30 -0.63
CA CYS A 322 -25.51 5.18 -0.22
C CYS A 322 -24.94 3.77 -0.45
N GLU A 323 -25.73 2.70 -0.28
CA GLU A 323 -25.32 1.32 -0.57
C GLU A 323 -25.22 1.05 -2.08
N ARG A 324 -26.12 1.62 -2.88
CA ARG A 324 -26.03 1.56 -4.35
C ARG A 324 -24.84 2.37 -4.88
N ALA A 325 -24.48 3.48 -4.25
CA ALA A 325 -23.33 4.28 -4.64
C ALA A 325 -21.99 3.68 -4.19
N CYS A 326 -21.96 2.95 -3.08
CA CYS A 326 -20.74 2.35 -2.57
C CYS A 326 -20.14 1.37 -3.60
N PRO A 327 -18.84 1.49 -3.90
CA PRO A 327 -18.21 0.61 -4.88
C PRO A 327 -17.90 -0.80 -4.30
N SER A 328 -17.96 -0.96 -2.98
CA SER A 328 -17.82 -2.25 -2.30
C SER A 328 -19.08 -2.61 -1.48
N THR A 329 -19.08 -3.79 -0.86
CA THR A 329 -20.20 -4.30 -0.05
C THR A 329 -20.27 -3.69 1.35
N VAL A 330 -19.32 -2.82 1.72
CA VAL A 330 -19.15 -2.32 3.09
C VAL A 330 -20.31 -1.46 3.58
N MET A 331 -20.88 -0.63 2.71
CA MET A 331 -21.93 0.31 3.14
C MET A 331 -23.20 -0.43 3.60
N GLY A 332 -23.52 -1.57 2.98
CA GLY A 332 -24.64 -2.42 3.43
C GLY A 332 -24.43 -2.93 4.86
N ALA A 333 -23.22 -3.36 5.19
CA ALA A 333 -22.86 -3.79 6.55
C ALA A 333 -22.82 -2.61 7.55
N ILE A 334 -22.45 -1.40 7.09
CA ILE A 334 -22.48 -0.19 7.92
C ILE A 334 -23.93 0.23 8.24
N LEU A 335 -24.84 0.16 7.25
CA LEU A 335 -26.26 0.53 7.41
C LEU A 335 -27.03 -0.43 8.30
N ARG A 336 -26.87 -1.74 8.08
CA ARG A 336 -27.70 -2.75 8.75
C ARG A 336 -27.09 -3.26 10.04
N ARG A 337 -25.75 -3.20 10.18
CA ARG A 337 -25.01 -3.69 11.35
C ARG A 337 -25.32 -5.16 11.68
N ASP A 338 -25.64 -5.96 10.66
CA ASP A 338 -26.10 -7.36 10.71
C ASP A 338 -24.96 -8.39 10.49
N ARG A 339 -23.76 -7.93 10.12
CA ARG A 339 -22.59 -8.76 9.86
C ARG A 339 -21.28 -8.02 10.14
N ALA A 340 -20.17 -8.75 10.10
CA ALA A 340 -18.84 -8.17 10.17
C ALA A 340 -18.68 -7.10 9.08
N ILE A 341 -18.19 -5.91 9.45
CA ILE A 341 -18.04 -4.80 8.53
C ILE A 341 -16.81 -5.04 7.63
N PRO A 342 -16.97 -5.13 6.29
CA PRO A 342 -15.86 -5.22 5.35
C PRO A 342 -14.95 -3.98 5.36
N ASP A 343 -13.92 -3.97 4.52
CA ASP A 343 -13.04 -2.82 4.31
C ASP A 343 -13.77 -1.55 3.86
N CYS A 344 -13.54 -0.43 4.57
CA CYS A 344 -14.04 0.89 4.18
C CYS A 344 -12.89 1.81 3.78
N PHE A 345 -12.73 2.07 2.49
CA PHE A 345 -11.64 2.95 2.00
C PHE A 345 -11.86 4.45 2.23
N ALA A 346 -12.98 4.87 2.85
CA ALA A 346 -13.30 6.29 3.04
C ALA A 346 -13.24 7.14 1.74
N CYS A 347 -13.69 6.58 0.61
CA CYS A 347 -13.72 7.27 -0.69
C CYS A 347 -14.82 8.36 -0.79
N GLY A 348 -15.82 8.33 0.09
CA GLY A 348 -16.88 9.33 0.15
C GLY A 348 -17.99 9.19 -0.90
N ASP A 349 -18.06 8.11 -1.69
CA ASP A 349 -19.18 7.91 -2.63
C ASP A 349 -20.54 7.86 -1.90
N CYS A 350 -20.60 7.24 -0.73
CA CYS A 350 -21.82 7.17 0.07
C CYS A 350 -22.26 8.52 0.67
N LEU A 351 -21.31 9.41 0.99
CA LEU A 351 -21.58 10.77 1.47
C LEU A 351 -22.22 11.59 0.35
N ALA A 352 -21.61 11.58 -0.84
CA ALA A 352 -22.06 12.35 -1.99
C ALA A 352 -23.44 11.88 -2.53
N ALA A 353 -23.78 10.60 -2.35
CA ALA A 353 -25.02 10.03 -2.86
C ALA A 353 -26.20 10.09 -1.88
N CYS A 354 -26.00 10.51 -0.62
CA CYS A 354 -27.08 10.49 0.37
C CYS A 354 -28.00 11.72 0.19
N PRO A 355 -29.27 11.56 -0.24
CA PRO A 355 -30.16 12.69 -0.47
C PRO A 355 -30.57 13.39 0.84
N ALA A 356 -30.62 12.65 1.95
CA ALA A 356 -31.02 13.17 3.26
C ALA A 356 -29.85 13.77 4.08
N GLY A 357 -28.62 13.79 3.55
CA GLY A 357 -27.44 14.24 4.30
C GLY A 357 -27.16 13.42 5.58
N ALA A 358 -27.65 12.18 5.65
CA ALA A 358 -27.57 11.33 6.83
C ALA A 358 -26.23 10.59 6.97
N VAL A 359 -25.41 10.53 5.91
CA VAL A 359 -24.11 9.86 5.93
C VAL A 359 -23.01 10.90 6.07
N SER A 360 -22.13 10.72 7.06
CA SER A 360 -21.00 11.62 7.32
C SER A 360 -19.69 10.88 7.55
N PHE A 361 -18.57 11.57 7.36
CA PHE A 361 -17.25 11.13 7.81
C PHE A 361 -16.91 11.92 9.07
N SER A 362 -17.07 11.28 10.22
CA SER A 362 -17.04 11.94 11.53
C SER A 362 -16.44 11.03 12.61
N ALA A 363 -16.00 11.63 13.70
CA ALA A 363 -15.40 10.91 14.82
C ALA A 363 -16.45 10.10 15.59
N GLY A 364 -16.04 8.95 16.13
CA GLY A 364 -16.77 8.16 17.13
C GLY A 364 -17.36 6.84 16.62
N ARG A 365 -18.26 6.24 17.43
CA ARG A 365 -18.78 4.88 17.23
C ARG A 365 -19.95 4.82 16.23
N ARG A 366 -20.01 3.74 15.43
CA ARG A 366 -21.18 3.47 14.58
C ARG A 366 -22.36 3.05 15.45
N GLN A 367 -23.50 3.72 15.28
CA GLN A 367 -24.75 3.40 15.97
C GLN A 367 -25.41 2.16 15.37
N LEU A 368 -26.29 1.52 16.14
CA LEU A 368 -27.21 0.50 15.62
C LEU A 368 -28.42 1.20 14.98
N PRO A 369 -28.97 0.65 13.89
CA PRO A 369 -30.22 1.16 13.36
C PRO A 369 -31.37 0.90 14.35
N PRO A 370 -32.35 1.82 14.43
CA PRO A 370 -33.63 1.53 15.09
C PRO A 370 -34.25 0.23 14.59
N ALA A 371 -34.93 -0.51 15.47
CA ALA A 371 -35.62 -1.75 15.13
C ALA A 371 -36.59 -1.53 13.95
N GLY A 372 -36.64 -2.48 13.02
CA GLY A 372 -37.53 -2.41 11.85
C GLY A 372 -37.17 -1.38 10.77
N LYS A 373 -36.13 -0.54 10.95
CA LYS A 373 -35.80 0.56 10.01
C LYS A 373 -35.54 0.10 8.58
N PHE A 374 -35.06 -1.12 8.39
CA PHE A 374 -34.72 -1.68 7.08
C PHE A 374 -35.54 -2.94 6.71
N GLU A 375 -36.45 -3.40 7.58
CA GLU A 375 -37.24 -4.63 7.34
C GLU A 375 -38.27 -4.47 6.22
N LYS A 376 -38.75 -3.23 5.98
CA LYS A 376 -39.72 -2.94 4.91
C LYS A 376 -39.12 -2.87 3.51
N VAL A 377 -37.79 -2.98 3.38
CA VAL A 377 -37.09 -2.92 2.08
C VAL A 377 -36.63 -4.33 1.73
N LYS A 378 -37.58 -5.22 1.38
CA LYS A 378 -37.25 -6.41 0.59
C LYS A 378 -36.73 -5.91 -0.75
N ILE A 379 -35.41 -5.86 -0.90
CA ILE A 379 -34.76 -5.61 -2.18
C ILE A 379 -35.16 -6.80 -3.06
N SER A 380 -36.04 -6.55 -4.03
CA SER A 380 -36.31 -7.47 -5.13
C SER A 380 -34.96 -7.84 -5.75
N THR A 381 -34.59 -9.11 -5.58
CA THR A 381 -33.36 -9.73 -6.10
C THR A 381 -33.19 -9.51 -7.58
#